data_AF-A0A924FG97-F1
#
_entry.id   AF-A0A924FG97-F1
#
_cell.length_a   1.000
_cell.length_b   1.000
_cell.length_c   1.000
_cell.angle_alpha   90.00
_cell.angle_beta   90.00
_cell.angle_gamma   90.00
#
_symmetry.space_group_name_H-M   'P 1'
#
loop_
_entity.id
_entity.type
_entity.pdbx_description
1 polymer ?
#
loop_
_entity_poly.entity_id
_entity_poly.type
_entity_poly.pdbx_seq_one_letter_code
_entity_poly.pdbx_strand_id
1 'polypeptide(L)'
;MASHALEQNLFADTTAGMGGDGTATPLDGAKLIDGWLKVIDGHTGTDTVKGRLEELRGQLRLANPDPFQVQDLLMIIADHTSQMSQGRNIAADLAGQLENLATSLRLFSMKMESNAQQQQ
;
A
#
# COMPACT_ATOMS: atom_id res chain seq x y z
N MET A 1 0.04 -25.54 -6.04
CA MET A 1 -1.13 -24.76 -6.51
C MET A 1 -1.86 -24.03 -5.36
N ALA A 2 -1.20 -23.76 -4.22
CA ALA A 2 -1.80 -23.08 -3.07
C ALA A 2 -1.53 -21.56 -3.06
N SER A 3 -0.45 -21.10 -3.73
CA SER A 3 -0.06 -19.68 -3.81
C SER A 3 -1.18 -18.83 -4.42
N HIS A 4 -1.74 -19.27 -5.56
CA HIS A 4 -2.85 -18.58 -6.22
C HIS A 4 -4.13 -18.49 -5.37
N ALA A 5 -4.36 -19.42 -4.44
CA ALA A 5 -5.55 -19.40 -3.59
C ALA A 5 -5.37 -18.41 -2.43
N LEU A 6 -4.14 -18.29 -1.91
CA LEU A 6 -3.78 -17.29 -0.91
C LEU A 6 -3.86 -15.88 -1.52
N GLU A 7 -3.35 -15.72 -2.75
CA GLU A 7 -3.38 -14.46 -3.51
C GLU A 7 -4.82 -14.03 -3.83
N GLN A 8 -5.69 -14.97 -4.24
CA GLN A 8 -7.10 -14.68 -4.47
C GLN A 8 -7.85 -14.33 -3.19
N ASN A 9 -7.54 -14.97 -2.07
CA ASN A 9 -8.16 -14.64 -0.79
C ASN A 9 -7.68 -13.29 -0.26
N LEU A 10 -6.40 -12.94 -0.42
CA LEU A 10 -5.90 -11.62 -0.05
C LEU A 10 -6.51 -10.53 -0.94
N PHE A 11 -6.63 -10.80 -2.24
CA PHE A 11 -7.30 -9.90 -3.18
C PHE A 11 -8.78 -9.74 -2.82
N ALA A 12 -9.48 -10.82 -2.49
CA ALA A 12 -10.88 -10.83 -2.06
C ALA A 12 -11.08 -10.14 -0.71
N ASP A 13 -10.18 -10.32 0.28
CA ASP A 13 -10.23 -9.61 1.56
C ASP A 13 -9.93 -8.12 1.37
N THR A 14 -9.00 -7.79 0.48
CA THR A 14 -8.71 -6.39 0.14
C THR A 14 -9.89 -5.78 -0.60
N THR A 15 -10.51 -6.48 -1.56
CA THR A 15 -11.71 -5.98 -2.28
C THR A 15 -12.97 -5.98 -1.43
N ALA A 16 -13.12 -6.88 -0.45
CA ALA A 16 -14.25 -6.89 0.48
C ALA A 16 -14.10 -5.79 1.54
N GLY A 17 -12.89 -5.58 2.06
CA GLY A 17 -12.55 -4.43 2.92
C GLY A 17 -12.65 -3.09 2.18
N MET A 18 -12.45 -3.08 0.86
CA MET A 18 -12.67 -1.92 -0.01
C MET A 18 -14.11 -1.82 -0.55
N GLY A 19 -14.90 -2.88 -0.54
CA GLY A 19 -16.19 -2.97 -1.27
C GLY A 19 -17.42 -2.74 -0.40
N GLY A 20 -17.27 -2.80 0.92
CA GLY A 20 -18.32 -2.39 1.87
C GLY A 20 -18.39 -0.88 1.96
N ASP A 21 -19.45 -0.30 1.41
CA ASP A 21 -19.98 1.05 1.63
C ASP A 21 -19.08 2.07 2.36
N GLY A 22 -18.41 2.91 1.56
CA GLY A 22 -18.10 4.28 1.95
C GLY A 22 -16.77 4.51 2.67
N THR A 23 -15.95 5.37 2.06
CA THR A 23 -14.77 6.04 2.64
C THR A 23 -13.54 5.15 2.87
N ALA A 24 -12.58 5.21 1.94
CA ALA A 24 -11.21 4.83 2.26
C ALA A 24 -10.69 5.85 3.29
N THR A 25 -10.44 5.41 4.53
CA THR A 25 -9.99 6.31 5.59
C THR A 25 -8.47 6.26 5.73
N PRO A 26 -7.84 7.33 6.25
CA PRO A 26 -6.42 7.30 6.63
C PRO A 26 -6.07 6.10 7.53
N LEU A 27 -7.02 5.66 8.36
CA LEU A 27 -6.87 4.51 9.23
C LEU A 27 -6.77 3.19 8.44
N ASP A 28 -7.50 3.05 7.33
CA ASP A 28 -7.41 1.89 6.44
C ASP A 28 -6.07 1.86 5.72
N GLY A 29 -5.56 3.03 5.30
CA GLY A 29 -4.21 3.16 4.76
C GLY A 29 -3.14 2.70 5.77
N ALA A 30 -3.30 3.08 7.04
CA ALA A 30 -2.36 2.70 8.10
C ALA A 30 -2.35 1.19 8.37
N LYS A 31 -3.52 0.54 8.34
CA LYS A 31 -3.64 -0.92 8.47
C LYS A 31 -3.00 -1.65 7.28
N LEU A 32 -3.21 -1.13 6.07
CA LEU A 32 -2.63 -1.70 4.85
C LEU A 32 -1.10 -1.65 4.94
N ILE A 33 -0.54 -0.52 5.37
CA ILE A 33 0.90 -0.35 5.62
C ILE A 33 1.42 -1.27 6.71
N ASP A 34 0.70 -1.43 7.83
CA ASP A 34 1.08 -2.36 8.90
C ASP A 34 1.11 -3.82 8.40
N GLY A 35 0.21 -4.20 7.48
CA GLY A 35 0.24 -5.48 6.80
C GLY A 35 1.49 -5.64 5.94
N TRP A 36 1.82 -4.63 5.14
CA TRP A 36 2.99 -4.66 4.27
C TRP A 36 4.31 -4.63 5.02
N LEU A 37 4.40 -3.84 6.10
CA LEU A 37 5.56 -3.83 6.98
C LEU A 37 5.89 -5.24 7.46
N LYS A 38 4.88 -6.06 7.81
CA LYS A 38 5.08 -7.47 8.19
C LYS A 38 5.50 -8.37 7.03
N VAL A 39 5.02 -8.10 5.82
CA VAL A 39 5.38 -8.89 4.62
C VAL A 39 6.85 -8.64 4.24
N ILE A 40 7.29 -7.39 4.31
CA ILE A 40 8.68 -7.03 3.98
C ILE A 40 9.65 -7.24 5.16
N ASP A 41 9.13 -7.45 6.39
CA ASP A 41 9.93 -7.76 7.57
C ASP A 41 10.58 -9.13 7.39
N GLY A 42 11.90 -9.15 7.25
CA GLY A 42 12.69 -10.36 6.99
C GLY A 42 13.21 -10.51 5.56
N HIS A 43 12.86 -9.60 4.64
CA HIS A 43 13.42 -9.57 3.29
C HIS A 43 14.63 -8.62 3.21
N THR A 44 15.75 -9.12 2.69
CA THR A 44 16.98 -8.31 2.55
C THR A 44 16.82 -7.31 1.40
N GLY A 45 17.11 -6.02 1.63
CA GLY A 45 17.00 -4.97 0.61
C GLY A 45 15.66 -4.22 0.60
N THR A 46 14.77 -4.48 1.56
CA THR A 46 13.50 -3.76 1.72
C THR A 46 13.58 -2.62 2.73
N ASP A 47 14.74 -2.37 3.38
CA ASP A 47 14.92 -1.35 4.41
C ASP A 47 14.46 0.05 3.97
N THR A 48 14.73 0.43 2.72
CA THR A 48 14.29 1.71 2.15
C THR A 48 12.77 1.80 2.02
N VAL A 49 12.11 0.71 1.62
CA VAL A 49 10.64 0.64 1.51
C VAL A 49 10.03 0.64 2.91
N LYS A 50 10.65 -0.09 3.85
CA LYS A 50 10.27 -0.15 5.25
C LYS A 50 10.27 1.24 5.88
N GLY A 51 11.36 2.00 5.75
CA GLY A 51 11.45 3.35 6.27
C GLY A 51 10.37 4.29 5.70
N ARG A 52 10.10 4.21 4.40
CA ARG A 52 9.05 5.01 3.76
C ARG A 52 7.64 4.63 4.21
N LEU A 53 7.37 3.34 4.37
CA LEU A 53 6.12 2.84 4.91
C LEU A 53 5.91 3.30 6.35
N GLU A 54 6.95 3.25 7.19
CA GLU A 54 6.89 3.79 8.56
C GLU A 54 6.61 5.29 8.60
N GLU A 55 7.21 6.06 7.67
CA GLU A 55 6.98 7.51 7.56
C GLU A 55 5.54 7.83 7.15
N LEU A 56 5.00 7.12 6.15
CA LEU A 56 3.60 7.25 5.74
C LEU A 56 2.65 6.81 6.86
N ARG A 57 2.97 5.74 7.59
CA ARG A 57 2.20 5.33 8.77
C ARG A 57 2.17 6.42 9.84
N GLY A 58 3.30 7.10 10.06
CA GLY A 58 3.39 8.24 10.96
C GLY A 58 2.45 9.37 10.55
N GLN A 59 2.45 9.74 9.26
CA GLN A 59 1.57 10.74 8.67
C GLN A 59 0.08 10.37 8.83
N LEU A 60 -0.27 9.11 8.54
CA LEU A 60 -1.64 8.60 8.65
C LEU A 60 -2.17 8.53 10.09
N ARG A 61 -1.28 8.44 11.08
CA ARG A 61 -1.63 8.46 12.51
C ARG A 61 -1.75 9.87 13.08
N LEU A 62 -1.48 10.92 12.29
CA LEU A 62 -1.72 12.30 12.72
C LEU A 62 -3.21 12.51 13.00
N ALA A 63 -3.52 13.44 13.90
CA ALA A 63 -4.90 13.74 14.28
C ALA A 63 -5.74 14.31 13.13
N ASN A 64 -5.09 14.91 12.13
CA ASN A 64 -5.73 15.45 10.94
C ASN A 64 -4.82 15.22 9.71
N PRO A 65 -4.77 13.98 9.20
CA PRO A 65 -3.95 13.65 8.05
C PRO A 65 -4.57 14.28 6.80
N ASP A 66 -3.78 15.08 6.08
CA ASP A 66 -4.25 15.72 4.85
C ASP A 66 -4.43 14.64 3.76
N PRO A 67 -5.64 14.42 3.25
CA PRO A 67 -5.91 13.38 2.27
C PRO A 67 -5.09 13.55 0.99
N PHE A 68 -4.77 14.79 0.59
CA PHE A 68 -3.93 15.06 -0.57
C PHE A 68 -2.46 14.73 -0.30
N GLN A 69 -1.91 15.08 0.87
CA GLN A 69 -0.54 14.69 1.21
C GLN A 69 -0.40 13.18 1.37
N VAL A 70 -1.38 12.53 1.99
CA VAL A 70 -1.39 11.09 2.14
C VAL A 70 -1.44 10.42 0.78
N GLN A 71 -2.30 10.90 -0.13
CA GLN A 71 -2.38 10.41 -1.51
C GLN A 71 -1.04 10.55 -2.24
N ASP A 72 -0.41 11.73 -2.17
CA ASP A 72 0.87 12.00 -2.80
C ASP A 72 1.97 11.04 -2.28
N LEU A 73 2.05 10.88 -0.96
CA LEU A 73 2.99 9.93 -0.34
C LEU A 73 2.71 8.48 -0.75
N LEU A 74 1.44 8.06 -0.79
CA LEU A 74 1.06 6.73 -1.26
C LEU A 74 1.54 6.50 -2.70
N MET A 75 1.40 7.51 -3.55
CA MET A 75 1.80 7.43 -4.95
C MET A 75 3.33 7.41 -5.10
N ILE A 76 4.05 8.22 -4.32
CA ILE A 76 5.52 8.22 -4.26
C ILE A 76 6.05 6.87 -3.78
N ILE A 77 5.44 6.29 -2.75
CA ILE A 77 5.85 5.00 -2.20
C ILE A 77 5.54 3.90 -3.20
N ALA A 78 4.38 3.92 -3.83
CA ALA A 78 4.03 2.98 -4.88
C ALA A 78 5.05 3.01 -6.02
N ASP A 79 5.43 4.21 -6.47
CA ASP A 79 6.38 4.37 -7.56
C ASP A 79 7.78 3.87 -7.18
N HIS A 80 8.28 4.23 -6.00
CA HIS A 80 9.56 3.70 -5.50
C HIS A 80 9.54 2.18 -5.35
N THR A 81 8.43 1.63 -4.86
CA THR A 81 8.27 0.18 -4.67
C THR A 81 8.28 -0.54 -6.03
N SER A 82 7.63 0.04 -7.05
CA SER A 82 7.67 -0.47 -8.42
C SER A 82 9.05 -0.33 -9.07
N GLN A 83 9.77 0.77 -8.82
CA GLN A 83 11.15 0.91 -9.30
C GLN A 83 12.08 -0.11 -8.64
N MET A 84 11.86 -0.43 -7.36
CA MET A 84 12.59 -1.50 -6.67
C MET A 84 12.27 -2.88 -7.20
N SER A 85 11.00 -3.19 -7.51
CA SER A 85 10.63 -4.49 -8.09
C SER A 85 11.31 -4.73 -9.44
N GLN A 86 11.54 -3.66 -10.21
CA GLN A 86 12.26 -3.71 -11.48
C GLN A 86 13.79 -3.76 -11.31
N GLY A 87 14.30 -3.64 -10.08
CA GLY A 87 15.72 -3.70 -9.78
C GLY A 87 16.30 -5.10 -9.99
N ARG A 88 17.41 -5.20 -10.74
CA ARG A 88 18.11 -6.48 -11.02
C ARG A 88 18.62 -7.24 -9.80
N ASN A 89 18.72 -6.58 -8.63
CA ASN A 89 19.23 -7.17 -7.39
C ASN A 89 18.14 -7.73 -6.47
N ILE A 90 16.86 -7.65 -6.86
CA ILE A 90 15.75 -8.17 -6.05
C ILE A 90 15.38 -9.58 -6.52
N ALA A 91 15.10 -10.46 -5.56
CA ALA A 91 14.60 -11.81 -5.84
C ALA A 91 13.26 -11.71 -6.59
N ALA A 92 13.05 -12.54 -7.63
CA ALA A 92 11.84 -12.49 -8.45
C ALA A 92 10.52 -12.60 -7.63
N ASP A 93 10.56 -13.36 -6.54
CA ASP A 93 9.45 -13.48 -5.59
C ASP A 93 9.16 -12.15 -4.87
N LEU A 94 10.21 -11.47 -4.38
CA LEU A 94 10.10 -10.16 -3.75
C LEU A 94 9.69 -9.07 -4.76
N ALA A 95 10.15 -9.16 -6.01
CA ALA A 95 9.75 -8.25 -7.08
C ALA A 95 8.23 -8.30 -7.33
N GLY A 96 7.65 -9.51 -7.43
CA GLY A 96 6.20 -9.67 -7.56
C GLY A 96 5.41 -9.10 -6.37
N GLN A 97 5.91 -9.31 -5.14
CA GLN A 97 5.31 -8.77 -3.93
C GLN A 97 5.35 -7.22 -3.90
N LEU A 98 6.48 -6.63 -4.27
CA LEU A 98 6.66 -5.18 -4.36
C LEU A 98 5.78 -4.54 -5.45
N GLU A 99 5.61 -5.21 -6.59
CA GLU A 99 4.74 -4.73 -7.66
C GLU A 99 3.26 -4.77 -7.26
N ASN A 100 2.85 -5.83 -6.54
CA ASN A 100 1.52 -5.92 -5.95
C ASN A 100 1.27 -4.83 -4.87
N LEU A 101 2.28 -4.53 -4.04
CA LEU A 101 2.24 -3.41 -3.10
C LEU A 101 2.04 -2.08 -3.83
N ALA A 102 2.86 -1.81 -4.84
CA ALA A 102 2.76 -0.58 -5.63
C ALA A 102 1.36 -0.41 -6.26
N THR A 103 0.81 -1.49 -6.80
CA THR A 103 -0.53 -1.49 -7.40
C THR A 103 -1.60 -1.22 -6.33
N SER A 104 -1.51 -1.87 -5.17
CA SER A 104 -2.46 -1.69 -4.06
C SER A 104 -2.45 -0.26 -3.52
N LEU A 105 -1.25 0.32 -3.36
CA LEU A 105 -1.09 1.71 -2.90
C LEU A 105 -1.66 2.72 -3.91
N ARG A 106 -1.47 2.50 -5.22
CA ARG A 106 -2.07 3.35 -6.28
C ARG A 106 -3.60 3.24 -6.30
N LEU A 107 -4.15 2.03 -6.15
CA LEU A 107 -5.59 1.84 -6.07
C LEU A 107 -6.19 2.56 -4.86
N PHE A 108 -5.50 2.50 -3.72
CA PHE A 108 -5.91 3.21 -2.51
C PHE A 108 -5.81 4.74 -2.68
N SER A 109 -4.75 5.25 -3.31
CA SER A 109 -4.58 6.68 -3.57
C SER A 109 -5.68 7.23 -4.50
N MET A 110 -6.02 6.52 -5.58
CA MET A 110 -7.11 6.89 -6.47
C MET A 110 -8.47 6.91 -5.77
N LYS A 111 -8.68 5.99 -4.82
CA LYS A 111 -9.92 5.94 -4.04
C LYS A 111 -10.05 7.09 -3.04
N MET A 112 -8.94 7.51 -2.42
CA MET A 112 -8.90 8.68 -1.53
C MET A 112 -9.25 9.98 -2.29
N GLU A 113 -8.73 10.16 -3.51
CA GLU A 113 -9.05 11.31 -4.37
C GLU A 113 -10.54 11.38 -4.69
N SER A 114 -11.12 10.25 -5.11
CA SER A 114 -12.54 10.16 -5.43
C SER A 114 -13.42 10.51 -4.22
N ASN A 115 -12.97 10.17 -3.00
CA ASN A 115 -13.67 10.53 -1.76
C ASN A 115 -13.52 12.01 -1.37
N ALA A 116 -12.36 12.62 -1.64
CA ALA A 116 -12.13 14.04 -1.40
C ALA A 116 -12.94 14.93 -2.35
N GLN A 117 -13.14 14.49 -3.61
CA GLN A 117 -13.93 15.21 -4.61
C GLN A 117 -15.45 15.11 -4.39
N GLN A 118 -15.95 14.06 -3.73
CA GLN A 118 -17.39 13.92 -3.44
C GLN A 118 -17.87 14.77 -2.24
N GLN A 119 -16.96 15.37 -1.47
CA GLN A 119 -17.30 16.20 -0.31
C GLN A 119 -17.22 17.72 -0.59
N GLN A 120 -17.03 18.15 -1.85
CA GLN A 120 -17.15 19.55 -2.29
C GLN A 120 -18.44 19.77 -3.09
#